data_AF-A0A9D1TB49-F1
#
_entry.id   AF-A0A9D1TB49-F1
#
_cell.length_a   1.000
_cell.length_b   1.000
_cell.length_c   1.000
_cell.angle_alpha   90.00
_cell.angle_beta   90.00
_cell.angle_gamma   90.00
#
_symmetry.space_group_name_H-M   'P 1'
#
loop_
_entity.id
_entity.type
_entity.pdbx_description
1 polymer ?
#
loop_
_entity_poly.entity_id
_entity_poly.type
_entity_poly.pdbx_seq_one_letter_code
_entity_poly.pdbx_strand_id
1 'polypeptide(L)'
;MKKLSAIFTSLLLLCGMTNQAHAETEQKDDLIVLSKEDIVKTCNGLFRDELDEEITIQDVDFKNAVKIYVGPNIFDTDADSIEEIEALFDSDEYIYELPIYVDGGTLIVNIQKGQELNSNADITELERQQILADVGKWQCSVYSFYPNETIDYASEVESKMGVMPENMILVGGLPYFRFAVALIPDETGKLELLVPLKEVPGEENISQFRAGGPEVYAYDQIKEFINQLPPTNKYMAYGFENVSAEKEAGNRNVKIASLFLCYLF
;
A
#
# COMPACT_ATOMS: atom_id res chain seq x y z
N MET A 1 11.65 58.20 -42.93
CA MET A 1 13.09 57.98 -42.64
C MET A 1 13.18 57.52 -41.18
N LYS A 2 13.66 56.28 -40.94
CA LYS A 2 14.85 55.94 -40.11
C LYS A 2 14.80 56.51 -38.67
N LYS A 3 14.92 55.81 -37.54
CA LYS A 3 15.39 54.49 -37.06
C LYS A 3 14.87 54.37 -35.58
N LEU A 4 14.39 53.23 -35.07
CA LEU A 4 15.11 52.08 -34.47
C LEU A 4 15.88 52.38 -33.15
N SER A 5 15.34 51.87 -32.02
CA SER A 5 15.95 51.34 -30.77
C SER A 5 15.05 51.61 -29.55
N ALA A 6 14.83 50.74 -28.56
CA ALA A 6 15.09 49.33 -28.32
C ALA A 6 14.34 48.91 -27.02
N ILE A 7 13.69 47.73 -27.06
CA ILE A 7 13.64 46.62 -26.07
C ILE A 7 13.39 46.94 -24.58
N PHE A 8 12.31 46.37 -24.01
CA PHE A 8 12.33 45.32 -22.95
C PHE A 8 10.89 44.82 -22.68
N THR A 9 10.47 43.72 -23.32
CA THR A 9 10.28 42.38 -22.71
C THR A 9 9.40 42.37 -21.45
N SER A 10 8.15 41.95 -21.60
CA SER A 10 7.55 40.97 -20.68
C SER A 10 6.38 40.29 -21.37
N LEU A 11 6.70 39.18 -22.02
CA LEU A 11 5.74 38.20 -22.52
C LEU A 11 5.41 37.33 -21.31
N LEU A 12 4.26 37.57 -20.67
CA LEU A 12 3.69 36.63 -19.70
C LEU A 12 3.29 35.36 -20.47
N LEU A 13 4.25 34.44 -20.62
CA LEU A 13 3.94 33.04 -20.89
C LEU A 13 3.19 32.51 -19.67
N LEU A 14 1.87 32.39 -19.80
CA LEU A 14 1.09 31.40 -19.10
C LEU A 14 1.55 30.01 -19.60
N CYS A 15 2.66 29.52 -19.07
CA CYS A 15 2.87 28.08 -18.98
C CYS A 15 2.01 27.62 -17.81
N GLY A 16 0.88 26.99 -18.13
CA GLY A 16 0.20 26.11 -17.20
C GLY A 16 1.20 25.06 -16.77
N MET A 17 1.68 25.18 -15.54
CA MET A 17 2.21 24.02 -14.83
C MET A 17 0.98 23.23 -14.43
N THR A 18 0.72 22.15 -15.16
CA THR A 18 0.02 21.01 -14.60
C THR A 18 0.88 20.57 -13.42
N ASN A 19 0.50 20.98 -12.21
CA ASN A 19 1.00 20.35 -11.01
C ASN A 19 0.56 18.89 -11.11
N GLN A 20 1.49 18.01 -11.45
CA GLN A 20 1.32 16.61 -11.13
C GLN A 20 1.23 16.58 -9.61
N ALA A 21 0.08 16.13 -9.09
CA ALA A 21 -0.10 15.85 -7.69
C ALA A 21 0.90 14.77 -7.26
N HIS A 22 2.10 15.20 -6.91
CA HIS A 22 2.84 14.58 -5.83
C HIS A 22 2.40 15.32 -4.57
N ALA A 23 2.08 14.56 -3.53
CA ALA A 23 1.96 15.06 -2.18
C ALA A 23 3.27 15.78 -1.78
N GLU A 24 3.38 17.07 -2.10
CA GLU A 24 4.48 17.93 -1.70
C GLU A 24 4.15 18.53 -0.34
N THR A 25 4.41 17.79 0.74
CA THR A 25 4.79 18.37 2.05
C THR A 25 5.41 17.42 3.07
N GLU A 26 5.70 16.15 2.73
CA GLU A 26 6.57 15.31 3.56
C GLU A 26 8.02 15.34 3.05
N GLN A 27 8.98 15.36 3.97
CA GLN A 27 10.37 15.02 3.67
C GLN A 27 10.36 13.60 3.11
N LYS A 28 10.35 13.45 1.79
CA LYS A 28 10.25 12.15 1.11
C LYS A 28 11.23 11.17 1.74
N ASP A 29 10.72 10.03 2.19
CA ASP A 29 11.54 8.97 2.74
C ASP A 29 12.59 8.53 1.73
N ASP A 30 13.84 8.52 2.15
CA ASP A 30 14.95 8.19 1.27
C ASP A 30 15.17 6.68 1.25
N LEU A 31 14.37 5.97 0.46
CA LEU A 31 14.49 4.52 0.28
C LEU A 31 15.76 4.14 -0.51
N ILE A 32 16.47 5.09 -1.12
CA ILE A 32 17.69 4.81 -1.90
C ILE A 32 18.83 4.27 -1.04
N VAL A 33 18.72 4.39 0.28
CA VAL A 33 19.66 3.81 1.24
C VAL A 33 19.68 2.27 1.20
N LEU A 34 18.63 1.65 0.65
CA LEU A 34 18.53 0.20 0.47
C LEU A 34 19.34 -0.26 -0.75
N SER A 35 20.07 -1.36 -0.61
CA SER A 35 20.81 -1.95 -1.73
C SER A 35 19.87 -2.68 -2.69
N LYS A 36 19.87 -2.24 -3.95
CA LYS A 36 19.19 -2.96 -5.04
C LYS A 36 19.80 -4.34 -5.25
N GLU A 37 21.12 -4.48 -5.10
CA GLU A 37 21.83 -5.75 -5.22
C GLU A 37 21.34 -6.76 -4.18
N ASP A 38 21.14 -6.34 -2.93
CA ASP A 38 20.61 -7.22 -1.88
C ASP A 38 19.15 -7.62 -2.13
N ILE A 39 18.32 -6.68 -2.62
CA ILE A 39 16.94 -6.97 -3.05
C ILE A 39 16.95 -8.02 -4.16
N VAL A 40 17.71 -7.79 -5.24
CA VAL A 40 17.82 -8.70 -6.39
C VAL A 40 18.31 -10.08 -5.95
N LYS A 41 19.38 -10.13 -5.15
CA LYS A 41 19.94 -11.38 -4.63
C LYS A 41 18.91 -12.15 -3.80
N THR A 42 18.13 -11.45 -2.98
CA THR A 42 17.10 -12.07 -2.13
C THR A 42 15.94 -12.57 -2.98
N CYS A 43 15.40 -11.77 -3.89
CA CYS A 43 14.32 -12.19 -4.80
C CYS A 43 14.72 -13.40 -5.64
N ASN A 44 15.86 -13.34 -6.33
CA ASN A 44 16.35 -14.47 -7.12
C ASN A 44 16.66 -15.68 -6.23
N GLY A 45 17.13 -15.49 -5.00
CA GLY A 45 17.38 -16.59 -4.06
C GLY A 45 16.11 -17.29 -3.58
N LEU A 46 15.01 -16.54 -3.37
CA LEU A 46 13.75 -17.07 -2.87
C LEU A 46 12.86 -17.66 -3.96
N PHE A 47 12.85 -17.04 -5.13
CA PHE A 47 11.86 -17.31 -6.17
C PHE A 47 12.47 -17.83 -7.48
N ARG A 48 13.73 -18.32 -7.47
CA ARG A 48 14.38 -18.76 -8.72
C ARG A 48 13.52 -19.74 -9.52
N ASP A 49 12.90 -20.71 -8.84
CA ASP A 49 12.11 -21.77 -9.48
C ASP A 49 10.76 -21.26 -10.03
N GLU A 50 10.34 -20.05 -9.64
CA GLU A 50 9.07 -19.42 -10.03
C GLU A 50 9.26 -18.37 -11.13
N LEU A 51 10.50 -17.95 -11.39
CA LEU A 51 10.84 -16.89 -12.34
C LEU A 51 11.34 -17.46 -13.68
N ASP A 52 10.79 -16.95 -14.78
CA ASP A 52 11.26 -17.29 -16.14
C ASP A 52 12.69 -16.79 -16.37
N GLU A 53 13.00 -15.58 -15.91
CA GLU A 53 14.32 -14.95 -15.99
C GLU A 53 14.80 -14.43 -14.62
N GLU A 54 16.12 -14.30 -14.46
CA GLU A 54 16.67 -13.69 -13.24
C GLU A 54 16.43 -12.18 -13.25
N ILE A 55 15.99 -11.66 -12.11
CA ILE A 55 15.82 -10.22 -11.88
C ILE A 55 17.19 -9.57 -11.85
N THR A 56 17.27 -8.36 -12.37
CA THR A 56 18.45 -7.50 -12.39
C THR A 56 18.22 -6.22 -11.61
N ILE A 57 19.30 -5.47 -11.36
CA ILE A 57 19.20 -4.17 -10.65
C ILE A 57 18.39 -3.12 -11.44
N GLN A 58 18.21 -3.34 -12.76
CA GLN A 58 17.42 -2.47 -13.64
C GLN A 58 15.92 -2.63 -13.40
N ASP A 59 15.49 -3.80 -12.93
CA ASP A 59 14.08 -4.11 -12.68
C ASP A 59 13.58 -3.52 -11.35
N VAL A 60 14.51 -3.14 -10.46
CA VAL A 60 14.20 -2.50 -9.18
C VAL A 60 14.13 -0.98 -9.35
N ASP A 61 12.94 -0.39 -9.29
CA ASP A 61 12.76 1.07 -9.31
C ASP A 61 12.00 1.58 -8.08
N PHE A 62 12.72 2.19 -7.14
CA PHE A 62 12.13 2.80 -5.94
C PHE A 62 11.13 3.92 -6.22
N LYS A 63 11.06 4.45 -7.45
CA LYS A 63 10.00 5.40 -7.84
C LYS A 63 8.62 4.75 -7.89
N ASN A 64 8.57 3.43 -8.06
CA ASN A 64 7.34 2.66 -8.06
C ASN A 64 6.90 2.26 -6.64
N ALA A 65 7.71 2.55 -5.62
CA ALA A 65 7.36 2.25 -4.24
C ALA A 65 6.17 3.12 -3.80
N VAL A 66 5.16 2.48 -3.23
CA VAL A 66 3.91 3.13 -2.78
C VAL A 66 3.81 3.07 -1.27
N LYS A 67 3.51 4.20 -0.62
CA LYS A 67 3.28 4.30 0.83
C LYS A 67 1.91 3.70 1.13
N ILE A 68 1.85 2.79 2.10
CA ILE A 68 0.61 2.14 2.55
C ILE A 68 0.58 2.18 4.07
N TYR A 69 -0.46 2.79 4.62
CA TYR A 69 -0.71 2.76 6.05
C TYR A 69 -1.20 1.36 6.46
N VAL A 70 -0.50 0.74 7.41
CA VAL A 70 -0.78 -0.61 7.90
C VAL A 70 -0.56 -0.69 9.40
N GLY A 71 -1.52 -1.28 10.12
CA GLY A 71 -1.48 -1.34 11.59
C GLY A 71 -2.90 -1.46 12.15
N PRO A 72 -3.49 -0.37 12.68
CA PRO A 72 -4.87 -0.38 13.16
C PRO A 72 -5.88 -0.73 12.06
N ASN A 73 -6.89 -1.51 12.44
CA ASN A 73 -8.08 -1.68 11.61
C ASN A 73 -8.89 -0.38 11.66
N ILE A 74 -8.80 0.43 10.61
CA ILE A 74 -9.48 1.74 10.56
C ILE A 74 -11.00 1.64 10.71
N PHE A 75 -11.60 0.49 10.38
CA PHE A 75 -13.05 0.29 10.52
C PHE A 75 -13.50 0.24 11.99
N ASP A 76 -12.61 -0.14 12.92
CA ASP A 76 -12.89 -0.19 14.35
C ASP A 76 -12.73 1.17 15.06
N THR A 77 -12.42 2.22 14.30
CA THR A 77 -12.15 3.57 14.83
C THR A 77 -13.26 4.55 14.47
N ASP A 78 -13.33 5.67 15.17
CA ASP A 78 -14.27 6.77 14.83
C ASP A 78 -13.72 7.73 13.78
N ALA A 79 -12.51 7.49 13.24
CA ALA A 79 -11.89 8.37 12.25
C ALA A 79 -12.78 8.52 11.01
N ASP A 80 -13.01 9.77 10.59
CA ASP A 80 -13.88 10.13 9.48
C ASP A 80 -13.23 11.06 8.45
N SER A 81 -11.96 11.43 8.64
CA SER A 81 -11.18 12.24 7.71
C SER A 81 -9.80 11.62 7.45
N ILE A 82 -9.15 12.02 6.35
CA ILE A 82 -7.78 11.55 6.04
C ILE A 82 -6.81 11.95 7.17
N GLU A 83 -6.93 13.18 7.68
CA GLU A 83 -6.09 13.69 8.76
C GLU A 83 -6.23 12.83 10.03
N GLU A 84 -7.45 12.42 10.37
CA GLU A 84 -7.68 11.53 11.51
C GLU A 84 -7.16 10.12 11.25
N ILE A 85 -7.30 9.59 10.03
CA ILE A 85 -6.73 8.30 9.67
C ILE A 85 -5.21 8.35 9.81
N GLU A 86 -4.55 9.36 9.25
CA GLU A 86 -3.09 9.53 9.39
C GLU A 86 -2.66 9.68 10.84
N ALA A 87 -3.47 10.34 11.69
CA ALA A 87 -3.20 10.46 13.12
C ALA A 87 -3.40 9.15 13.91
N LEU A 88 -4.10 8.14 13.36
CA LEU A 88 -4.18 6.79 13.96
C LEU A 88 -2.87 6.02 13.81
N PHE A 89 -2.12 6.29 12.75
CA PHE A 89 -0.83 5.68 12.50
C PHE A 89 0.24 6.55 13.16
N ASP A 90 1.00 6.02 14.10
CA ASP A 90 2.19 6.71 14.59
C ASP A 90 3.12 7.06 13.41
N SER A 91 4.04 8.00 13.57
CA SER A 91 4.88 8.55 12.48
C SER A 91 5.73 7.51 11.71
N ASP A 92 5.71 6.24 12.12
CA ASP A 92 6.43 5.12 11.54
C ASP A 92 5.53 3.88 11.28
N GLU A 93 4.20 3.99 11.41
CA GLU A 93 3.22 2.89 11.17
C GLU A 93 2.72 2.88 9.72
N TYR A 94 3.66 2.80 8.78
CA TYR A 94 3.38 2.53 7.38
C TYR A 94 4.50 1.71 6.78
N ILE A 95 4.19 1.08 5.65
CA ILE A 95 5.17 0.40 4.81
C ILE A 95 5.21 1.05 3.45
N TYR A 96 6.29 0.79 2.74
CA TYR A 96 6.34 0.90 1.30
C TYR A 96 6.20 -0.48 0.68
N GLU A 97 5.32 -0.64 -0.30
CA GLU A 97 5.36 -1.79 -1.20
C GLU A 97 6.09 -1.40 -2.47
N LEU A 98 7.19 -2.10 -2.77
CA LEU A 98 7.96 -1.93 -3.99
C LEU A 98 7.64 -3.06 -4.97
N PRO A 99 6.90 -2.78 -6.06
CA PRO A 99 6.67 -3.75 -7.11
C PRO A 99 7.89 -3.88 -8.03
N ILE A 100 8.24 -5.13 -8.32
CA ILE A 100 9.19 -5.54 -9.36
C ILE A 100 8.39 -6.38 -10.35
N TYR A 101 8.18 -5.81 -11.53
CA TYR A 101 7.42 -6.45 -12.60
C TYR A 101 8.31 -7.46 -13.32
N VAL A 102 7.83 -8.70 -13.44
CA VAL A 102 8.53 -9.79 -14.10
C VAL A 102 7.58 -10.47 -15.09
N ASP A 103 8.13 -11.22 -16.03
CA ASP A 103 7.30 -12.07 -16.87
C ASP A 103 6.54 -13.07 -16.00
N GLY A 104 5.22 -13.15 -16.22
CA GLY A 104 4.36 -14.06 -15.48
C GLY A 104 3.96 -13.62 -14.08
N GLY A 105 4.22 -12.38 -13.63
CA GLY A 105 3.67 -11.89 -12.35
C GLY A 105 4.29 -10.61 -11.79
N THR A 106 4.05 -10.36 -10.51
CA THR A 106 4.67 -9.25 -9.78
C THR A 106 5.32 -9.76 -8.50
N LEU A 107 6.55 -9.32 -8.24
CA LEU A 107 7.16 -9.43 -6.92
C LEU A 107 6.90 -8.16 -6.13
N ILE A 108 6.45 -8.30 -4.90
CA ILE A 108 6.28 -7.20 -3.96
C ILE A 108 7.32 -7.34 -2.85
N VAL A 109 8.08 -6.26 -2.64
CA VAL A 109 9.01 -6.13 -1.52
C VAL A 109 8.42 -5.12 -0.53
N ASN A 110 8.07 -5.58 0.66
CA ASN A 110 7.64 -4.69 1.74
C ASN A 110 8.88 -4.07 2.37
N ILE A 111 8.86 -2.76 2.52
CA ILE A 111 9.92 -1.94 3.08
C ILE A 111 9.32 -1.20 4.27
N GLN A 112 9.95 -1.31 5.43
CA GLN A 112 9.47 -0.69 6.67
C GLN A 112 10.65 -0.25 7.53
N LYS A 113 10.41 0.65 8.49
CA LYS A 113 11.40 0.93 9.52
C LYS A 113 11.46 -0.21 10.51
N GLY A 114 12.67 -0.55 10.97
CA GLY A 114 12.84 -1.47 12.08
C GLY A 114 12.10 -0.97 13.32
N GLN A 115 11.33 -1.87 13.93
CA GLN A 115 10.53 -1.58 15.11
C GLN A 115 11.22 -2.09 16.36
N GLU A 116 10.93 -1.47 17.51
CA GLU A 116 11.42 -1.97 18.79
C GLU A 116 10.90 -3.38 19.07
N LEU A 117 11.70 -4.17 19.78
CA LEU A 117 11.29 -5.49 20.22
C LEU A 117 10.20 -5.37 21.28
N ASN A 118 9.16 -6.19 21.13
CA ASN A 118 8.29 -6.45 22.26
C ASN A 118 9.12 -7.05 23.41
N SER A 119 8.84 -6.64 24.64
CA SER A 119 9.63 -7.03 25.82
C SER A 119 9.55 -8.54 26.15
N ASN A 120 8.67 -9.28 25.46
CA ASN A 120 8.39 -10.69 25.69
C ASN A 120 8.94 -11.64 24.60
N ALA A 121 9.72 -11.13 23.64
CA ALA A 121 10.27 -11.95 22.56
C ALA A 121 11.34 -12.93 23.09
N ASP A 122 11.11 -14.23 22.87
CA ASP A 122 12.07 -15.31 23.14
C ASP A 122 13.10 -15.37 22.00
N ILE A 123 14.14 -14.54 22.09
CA ILE A 123 15.23 -14.41 21.13
C ILE A 123 16.58 -14.37 21.83
N THR A 124 17.64 -14.74 21.10
CA THR A 124 19.01 -14.66 21.61
C THR A 124 19.46 -13.21 21.80
N GLU A 125 20.47 -13.00 22.65
CA GLU A 125 21.05 -11.67 22.84
C GLU A 125 21.69 -11.12 21.56
N LEU A 126 22.24 -11.98 20.70
CA LEU A 126 22.80 -11.56 19.42
C LEU A 126 21.70 -11.04 18.48
N GLU A 127 20.60 -11.77 18.35
CA GLU A 127 19.43 -11.34 17.56
C GLU A 127 18.84 -10.06 18.13
N ARG A 128 18.78 -9.92 19.45
CA ARG A 128 18.33 -8.70 20.12
C ARG A 128 19.20 -7.50 19.73
N GLN A 129 20.52 -7.63 19.79
CA GLN A 129 21.44 -6.55 19.42
C GLN A 129 21.34 -6.18 17.94
N GLN A 130 21.13 -7.17 17.07
CA GLN A 130 20.91 -6.93 15.63
C GLN A 130 19.62 -6.14 15.40
N ILE A 131 18.51 -6.56 16.02
CA ILE A 131 17.22 -5.87 15.85
C ILE A 131 17.29 -4.45 16.41
N LEU A 132 17.87 -4.26 17.59
CA LEU A 132 18.07 -2.92 18.18
C LEU A 132 18.95 -2.01 17.32
N ALA A 133 19.93 -2.57 16.60
CA ALA A 133 20.77 -1.80 15.69
C ALA A 133 20.00 -1.29 14.46
N ASP A 134 18.88 -1.92 14.11
CA ASP A 134 18.09 -1.60 12.91
C ASP A 134 16.80 -0.84 13.21
N VAL A 135 16.50 -0.55 14.49
CA VAL A 135 15.38 0.31 14.89
C VAL A 135 15.47 1.67 14.21
N GLY A 136 14.35 2.10 13.62
CA GLY A 136 14.23 3.37 12.89
C GLY A 136 14.90 3.41 11.51
N LYS A 137 15.56 2.32 11.07
CA LYS A 137 16.17 2.24 9.74
C LYS A 137 15.26 1.52 8.76
N TRP A 138 15.21 2.03 7.53
CA TRP A 138 14.56 1.35 6.41
C TRP A 138 15.19 -0.02 6.17
N GLN A 139 14.35 -1.04 6.06
CA GLN A 139 14.74 -2.41 5.73
C GLN A 139 13.65 -3.10 4.92
N CYS A 140 14.04 -4.08 4.11
CA CYS A 140 13.09 -4.97 3.44
C CYS A 140 12.63 -6.04 4.44
N SER A 141 11.33 -6.15 4.68
CA SER A 141 10.75 -7.05 5.70
C SER A 141 10.10 -8.29 5.11
N VAL A 142 9.44 -8.18 3.96
CA VAL A 142 8.71 -9.28 3.32
C VAL A 142 8.95 -9.26 1.83
N TYR A 143 9.09 -10.45 1.24
CA TYR A 143 9.17 -10.66 -0.19
C TYR A 143 8.05 -11.62 -0.59
N SER A 144 7.22 -11.24 -1.56
CA SER A 144 6.09 -12.05 -2.02
C SER A 144 6.03 -12.08 -3.53
N PHE A 145 5.82 -13.26 -4.12
CA PHE A 145 5.54 -13.42 -5.54
C PHE A 145 4.05 -13.64 -5.79
N TYR A 146 3.50 -12.89 -6.74
CA TYR A 146 2.12 -12.96 -7.18
C TYR A 146 2.08 -13.45 -8.64
N PRO A 147 1.99 -14.77 -8.87
CA PRO A 147 2.01 -15.34 -10.21
C PRO A 147 0.73 -14.99 -10.97
N ASN A 148 0.88 -14.58 -12.23
CA ASN A 148 -0.17 -14.16 -13.16
C ASN A 148 -0.97 -12.94 -12.68
N GLU A 149 -0.45 -12.19 -11.71
CA GLU A 149 -1.06 -10.95 -11.23
C GLU A 149 -0.12 -9.77 -11.46
N THR A 150 -0.61 -8.72 -12.13
CA THR A 150 0.03 -7.40 -12.16
C THR A 150 -0.54 -6.57 -11.01
N ILE A 151 0.33 -6.12 -10.11
CA ILE A 151 0.00 -5.27 -8.97
C ILE A 151 0.55 -3.88 -9.25
N ASP A 152 -0.30 -3.01 -9.78
CA ASP A 152 0.01 -1.60 -10.06
C ASP A 152 -1.13 -0.74 -9.52
N TYR A 153 -0.98 -0.30 -8.27
CA TYR A 153 -2.01 0.46 -7.56
C TYR A 153 -2.31 1.81 -8.21
N ALA A 154 -1.33 2.48 -8.80
CA ALA A 154 -1.55 3.77 -9.46
C ALA A 154 -2.44 3.60 -10.70
N SER A 155 -2.12 2.62 -11.54
CA SER A 155 -2.94 2.30 -12.73
C SER A 155 -4.35 1.84 -12.34
N GLU A 156 -4.50 1.07 -11.27
CA GLU A 156 -5.80 0.61 -10.78
C GLU A 156 -6.68 1.77 -10.29
N VAL A 157 -6.11 2.74 -9.55
CA VAL A 157 -6.83 3.96 -9.15
C VAL A 157 -7.25 4.76 -10.37
N GLU A 158 -6.32 5.08 -11.28
CA GLU A 158 -6.62 5.87 -12.48
C GLU A 158 -7.69 5.20 -13.35
N SER A 159 -7.66 3.87 -13.47
CA SER A 159 -8.66 3.10 -14.21
C SER A 159 -10.05 3.19 -13.57
N LYS A 160 -10.14 3.12 -12.23
CA LYS A 160 -11.43 3.11 -11.50
C LYS A 160 -12.01 4.51 -11.31
N MET A 161 -11.17 5.52 -11.13
CA MET A 161 -11.56 6.90 -10.86
C MET A 161 -11.53 7.81 -12.10
N GLY A 162 -10.89 7.37 -13.19
CA GLY A 162 -10.66 8.16 -14.41
C GLY A 162 -9.59 9.25 -14.29
N VAL A 163 -9.22 9.63 -13.07
CA VAL A 163 -8.13 10.55 -12.72
C VAL A 163 -7.59 10.18 -11.35
N MET A 164 -6.29 10.40 -11.12
CA MET A 164 -5.64 10.22 -9.82
C MET A 164 -6.12 11.30 -8.83
N PRO A 165 -6.79 10.94 -7.71
CA PRO A 165 -7.19 11.91 -6.69
C PRO A 165 -5.96 12.48 -5.95
N GLU A 166 -5.93 13.79 -5.68
CA GLU A 166 -4.75 14.46 -5.12
C GLU A 166 -4.49 14.12 -3.63
N ASN A 167 -5.55 13.86 -2.86
CA ASN A 167 -5.49 13.68 -1.39
C ASN A 167 -5.88 12.26 -0.95
N MET A 168 -5.74 11.27 -1.82
CA MET A 168 -6.00 9.90 -1.42
C MET A 168 -4.84 9.33 -0.59
N ILE A 169 -5.15 8.37 0.27
CA ILE A 169 -4.16 7.53 0.93
C ILE A 169 -4.44 6.06 0.63
N LEU A 170 -3.40 5.24 0.71
CA LEU A 170 -3.53 3.79 0.61
C LEU A 170 -3.50 3.19 2.01
N VAL A 171 -4.46 2.30 2.29
CA VAL A 171 -4.54 1.57 3.55
C VAL A 171 -4.58 0.08 3.27
N GLY A 172 -3.73 -0.68 3.95
CA GLY A 172 -3.62 -2.14 3.82
C GLY A 172 -3.97 -2.85 5.13
N GLY A 173 -3.96 -4.19 5.10
CA GLY A 173 -4.23 -5.01 6.28
C GLY A 173 -5.67 -4.93 6.79
N LEU A 174 -6.59 -4.45 5.95
CA LEU A 174 -8.00 -4.30 6.31
C LEU A 174 -8.76 -5.62 6.22
N PRO A 175 -9.75 -5.86 7.10
CA PRO A 175 -10.64 -7.01 6.99
C PRO A 175 -11.26 -7.13 5.58
N TYR A 176 -11.32 -8.35 5.05
CA TYR A 176 -11.91 -8.68 3.75
C TYR A 176 -11.16 -8.16 2.50
N PHE A 177 -10.15 -7.31 2.65
CA PHE A 177 -9.34 -6.81 1.53
C PHE A 177 -7.95 -7.47 1.54
N ARG A 178 -7.61 -8.17 0.45
CA ARG A 178 -6.27 -8.80 0.30
C ARG A 178 -5.17 -7.77 0.06
N PHE A 179 -5.47 -6.78 -0.75
CA PHE A 179 -4.57 -5.71 -1.16
C PHE A 179 -5.01 -4.38 -0.57
N ALA A 180 -4.18 -3.34 -0.75
CA ALA A 180 -4.53 -2.01 -0.32
C ALA A 180 -5.86 -1.53 -0.94
N VAL A 181 -6.54 -0.67 -0.19
CA VAL A 181 -7.65 0.14 -0.67
C VAL A 181 -7.20 1.60 -0.73
N ALA A 182 -7.67 2.35 -1.73
CA ALA A 182 -7.55 3.79 -1.71
C ALA A 182 -8.73 4.40 -0.95
N LEU A 183 -8.42 5.30 -0.01
CA LEU A 183 -9.40 6.14 0.66
C LEU A 183 -9.37 7.52 0.03
N ILE A 184 -10.53 8.04 -0.34
CA ILE A 184 -10.66 9.32 -1.06
C ILE A 184 -11.56 10.24 -0.25
N PRO A 185 -11.06 11.42 0.16
CA PRO A 185 -11.88 12.41 0.83
C PRO A 185 -12.73 13.22 -0.14
N ASP A 186 -13.80 13.81 0.39
CA ASP A 186 -14.54 14.90 -0.27
C ASP A 186 -13.76 16.23 -0.24
N GLU A 187 -14.35 17.28 -0.80
CA GLU A 187 -13.76 18.63 -0.83
C GLU A 187 -13.51 19.23 0.56
N THR A 188 -14.12 18.68 1.62
CA THR A 188 -13.97 19.12 3.01
C THR A 188 -12.91 18.33 3.78
N GLY A 189 -12.34 17.28 3.18
CA GLY A 189 -11.38 16.38 3.81
C GLY A 189 -12.02 15.17 4.50
N LYS A 190 -13.35 15.06 4.51
CA LYS A 190 -14.06 13.92 5.09
C LYS A 190 -13.95 12.71 4.15
N LEU A 191 -13.68 11.52 4.69
CA LEU A 191 -13.70 10.27 3.96
C LEU A 191 -15.05 10.05 3.28
N GLU A 192 -15.03 9.92 1.96
CA GLU A 192 -16.23 9.72 1.16
C GLU A 192 -16.20 8.35 0.48
N LEU A 193 -15.10 8.00 -0.17
CA LEU A 193 -15.00 6.82 -1.02
C LEU A 193 -13.91 5.86 -0.55
N LEU A 194 -14.18 4.57 -0.77
CA LEU A 194 -13.24 3.46 -0.66
C LEU A 194 -13.17 2.75 -2.01
N VAL A 195 -11.96 2.55 -2.51
CA VAL A 195 -11.69 1.88 -3.78
C VAL A 195 -10.76 0.69 -3.55
N PRO A 196 -11.25 -0.56 -3.66
CA PRO A 196 -10.37 -1.73 -3.65
C PRO A 196 -9.47 -1.70 -4.88
N LEU A 197 -8.16 -1.91 -4.69
CA LEU A 197 -7.21 -1.78 -5.80
C LEU A 197 -6.96 -3.08 -6.57
N LYS A 198 -7.58 -4.17 -6.15
CA LYS A 198 -7.66 -5.44 -6.87
C LYS A 198 -9.04 -6.06 -6.65
N GLU A 199 -9.34 -7.11 -7.41
CA GLU A 199 -10.57 -7.88 -7.28
C GLU A 199 -10.79 -8.36 -5.84
N VAL A 200 -12.00 -8.15 -5.34
CA VAL A 200 -12.44 -8.62 -4.03
C VAL A 200 -13.44 -9.74 -4.26
N PRO A 201 -13.12 -11.00 -3.93
CA PRO A 201 -14.05 -12.12 -4.11
C PRO A 201 -15.38 -11.81 -3.42
N GLY A 202 -16.51 -12.06 -4.06
CA GLY A 202 -17.84 -11.82 -3.48
C GLY A 202 -18.27 -10.34 -3.40
N GLU A 203 -17.60 -9.43 -4.10
CA GLU A 203 -17.93 -7.99 -4.08
C GLU A 203 -19.38 -7.66 -4.49
N GLU A 204 -20.07 -8.56 -5.19
CA GLU A 204 -21.50 -8.40 -5.48
C GLU A 204 -22.35 -8.25 -4.21
N ASN A 205 -21.89 -8.79 -3.08
CA ASN A 205 -22.55 -8.68 -1.78
C ASN A 205 -22.45 -7.29 -1.14
N ILE A 206 -21.55 -6.43 -1.65
CA ILE A 206 -21.43 -5.02 -1.24
C ILE A 206 -21.86 -4.05 -2.36
N SER A 207 -22.42 -4.56 -3.46
CA SER A 207 -22.78 -3.75 -4.63
C SER A 207 -23.81 -2.65 -4.34
N GLN A 208 -24.66 -2.81 -3.32
CA GLN A 208 -25.59 -1.77 -2.88
C GLN A 208 -24.91 -0.51 -2.30
N PHE A 209 -23.62 -0.61 -1.93
CA PHE A 209 -22.85 0.49 -1.34
C PHE A 209 -21.99 1.25 -2.37
N ARG A 210 -22.15 0.95 -3.66
CA ARG A 210 -21.40 1.60 -4.74
C ARG A 210 -21.73 3.09 -4.83
N ALA A 211 -20.70 3.91 -4.95
CA ALA A 211 -20.76 5.36 -5.11
C ALA A 211 -19.69 5.78 -6.13
N GLY A 212 -20.07 6.36 -7.27
CA GLY A 212 -19.11 6.87 -8.26
C GLY A 212 -18.60 5.86 -9.31
N GLY A 213 -18.81 4.55 -9.14
CA GLY A 213 -18.39 3.55 -10.12
C GLY A 213 -18.72 2.09 -9.73
N PRO A 214 -18.43 1.11 -10.61
CA PRO A 214 -18.68 -0.31 -10.32
C PRO A 214 -17.81 -0.89 -9.19
N GLU A 215 -16.66 -0.29 -8.88
CA GLU A 215 -15.74 -0.73 -7.81
C GLU A 215 -15.34 0.42 -6.88
N VAL A 216 -16.22 1.42 -6.77
CA VAL A 216 -16.02 2.59 -5.91
C VAL A 216 -17.19 2.58 -4.94
N TYR A 217 -16.92 2.61 -3.64
CA TYR A 217 -17.91 2.39 -2.59
C TYR A 217 -17.94 3.56 -1.61
N ALA A 218 -19.12 3.84 -1.05
CA ALA A 218 -19.25 4.81 0.03
C ALA A 218 -18.55 4.26 1.30
N TYR A 219 -17.54 4.98 1.78
CA TYR A 219 -16.70 4.55 2.90
C TYR A 219 -17.53 4.23 4.16
N ASP A 220 -18.41 5.16 4.57
CA ASP A 220 -19.23 5.01 5.78
C ASP A 220 -20.12 3.75 5.74
N GLN A 221 -20.65 3.41 4.56
CA GLN A 221 -21.51 2.24 4.39
C GLN A 221 -20.72 0.92 4.45
N ILE A 222 -19.53 0.89 3.86
CA ILE A 222 -18.63 -0.27 3.93
C ILE A 222 -18.15 -0.50 5.36
N LYS A 223 -17.73 0.58 6.04
CA LYS A 223 -17.33 0.55 7.45
C LYS A 223 -18.44 -0.02 8.33
N GLU A 224 -19.67 0.52 8.21
CA GLU A 224 -20.82 0.04 8.97
C GLU A 224 -21.13 -1.43 8.68
N PHE A 225 -21.06 -1.85 7.42
CA PHE A 225 -21.30 -3.23 7.02
C PHE A 225 -20.25 -4.19 7.58
N ILE A 226 -18.96 -3.89 7.42
CA ILE A 226 -17.85 -4.73 7.91
C ILE A 226 -17.92 -4.91 9.42
N ASN A 227 -18.26 -3.85 10.16
CA ASN A 227 -18.42 -3.91 11.63
C ASN A 227 -19.59 -4.80 12.10
N GLN A 228 -20.48 -5.22 11.20
CA GLN A 228 -21.54 -6.19 11.48
C GLN A 228 -21.13 -7.64 11.17
N LEU A 229 -19.99 -7.84 10.51
CA LEU A 229 -19.52 -9.15 10.10
C LEU A 229 -18.70 -9.83 11.21
N PRO A 230 -18.57 -11.17 11.20
CA PRO A 230 -17.69 -11.87 12.11
C PRO A 230 -16.25 -11.35 11.98
N PRO A 231 -15.47 -11.26 13.08
CA PRO A 231 -14.07 -10.91 12.98
C PRO A 231 -13.34 -11.85 12.02
N THR A 232 -12.65 -11.29 11.03
CA THR A 232 -11.85 -12.09 10.12
C THR A 232 -10.60 -12.58 10.84
N ASN A 233 -10.20 -13.83 10.57
CA ASN A 233 -8.83 -14.20 10.86
C ASN A 233 -7.94 -13.49 9.83
N LYS A 234 -7.07 -12.59 10.31
CA LYS A 234 -6.07 -11.84 9.51
C LYS A 234 -5.21 -12.70 8.58
N TYR A 235 -5.20 -14.03 8.77
CA TYR A 235 -4.46 -15.00 7.97
C TYR A 235 -5.32 -15.83 7.00
N MET A 236 -6.65 -15.75 7.00
CA MET A 236 -7.50 -16.73 6.30
C MET A 236 -8.76 -16.22 5.57
N ALA A 237 -9.23 -14.98 5.79
CA ALA A 237 -10.46 -14.52 5.13
C ALA A 237 -10.22 -13.24 4.30
N TYR A 238 -10.23 -13.42 2.97
CA TYR A 238 -10.28 -12.34 2.00
C TYR A 238 -11.56 -12.47 1.17
N GLY A 239 -12.23 -11.36 0.91
CA GLY A 239 -13.47 -11.32 0.15
C GLY A 239 -14.74 -11.63 0.95
N PHE A 240 -15.88 -11.30 0.34
CA PHE A 240 -17.22 -11.34 0.91
C PHE A 240 -18.03 -12.60 0.49
N GLU A 241 -17.43 -13.59 -0.15
CA GLU A 241 -18.12 -14.79 -0.65
C GLU A 241 -18.80 -15.61 0.45
N ASN A 242 -18.14 -15.70 1.62
CA ASN A 242 -18.55 -16.57 2.73
C ASN A 242 -19.12 -15.80 3.92
N VAL A 243 -19.51 -14.53 3.76
CA VAL A 243 -20.02 -13.73 4.89
C VAL A 243 -21.30 -14.33 5.50
N SER A 244 -22.05 -15.15 4.73
CA SER A 244 -23.16 -15.96 5.24
C SER A 244 -22.73 -17.33 5.80
N ALA A 245 -21.58 -17.87 5.41
CA ALA A 245 -21.06 -19.21 5.72
C ALA A 245 -19.97 -19.25 6.81
N GLU A 246 -19.29 -18.14 7.09
CA GLU A 246 -18.26 -17.99 8.13
C GLU A 246 -18.82 -18.01 9.55
N LYS A 247 -20.15 -18.12 9.71
CA LYS A 247 -20.72 -18.59 10.98
C LYS A 247 -20.23 -19.99 11.39
N GLU A 248 -19.66 -20.81 10.50
CA GLU A 248 -19.41 -22.22 10.81
C GLU A 248 -18.04 -22.85 10.49
N ALA A 249 -17.09 -22.21 9.80
CA ALA A 249 -15.94 -22.99 9.29
C ALA A 249 -14.55 -22.35 9.51
N GLY A 250 -13.87 -22.83 10.55
CA GLY A 250 -12.45 -22.62 10.76
C GLY A 250 -11.54 -23.48 9.87
N ASN A 251 -10.40 -22.87 9.54
CA ASN A 251 -9.08 -23.49 9.32
C ASN A 251 -8.76 -24.16 7.97
N ARG A 252 -7.99 -23.47 7.11
CA ARG A 252 -7.16 -24.05 6.02
C ARG A 252 -5.83 -23.28 5.85
N ASN A 253 -4.74 -24.04 5.75
CA ASN A 253 -3.35 -23.56 5.77
C ASN A 253 -2.85 -22.97 4.44
N VAL A 254 -2.11 -21.85 4.49
CA VAL A 254 -1.25 -21.29 3.42
C VAL A 254 0.20 -21.24 3.90
N LYS A 255 1.18 -21.43 3.02
CA LYS A 255 2.62 -21.31 3.33
C LYS A 255 3.13 -19.91 3.00
N ILE A 256 3.64 -19.21 4.01
CA ILE A 256 4.33 -17.92 3.92
C ILE A 256 5.80 -18.17 4.29
N ALA A 257 6.74 -17.68 3.48
CA ALA A 257 8.17 -17.69 3.81
C ALA A 257 8.56 -16.29 4.33
N SER A 258 8.48 -16.11 5.65
CA SER A 258 8.99 -14.90 6.32
C SER A 258 10.50 -15.06 6.54
N LEU A 259 11.30 -14.21 5.91
CA LEU A 259 12.68 -13.99 6.32
C LEU A 259 12.68 -12.82 7.30
N PHE A 260 13.15 -13.09 8.51
CA PHE A 260 12.97 -12.35 9.75
C PHE A 260 11.61 -12.55 10.42
N LEU A 261 11.68 -13.09 11.64
CA LEU A 261 10.60 -13.02 12.62
C LEU A 261 10.35 -11.53 12.93
N CYS A 262 9.48 -10.89 12.17
CA CYS A 262 8.69 -9.79 12.71
C CYS A 262 7.72 -10.40 13.72
N TYR A 263 8.19 -10.58 14.96
CA TYR A 263 7.34 -10.77 16.13
C TYR A 263 6.58 -9.46 16.41
N LEU A 264 5.63 -9.10 15.55
CA LEU A 264 4.72 -7.99 15.78
C LEU A 264 3.33 -8.34 15.23
N PHE A 265 2.53 -8.93 16.11
CA PHE A 265 1.22 -8.42 16.54
C PHE A 265 1.06 -8.80 18.01
#